data_AF-A0AAD1WI61-F1
#
_entry.id   AF-A0AAD1WI61-F1
#
_cell.length_a   1.000
_cell.length_b   1.000
_cell.length_c   1.000
_cell.angle_alpha   90.00
_cell.angle_beta   90.00
_cell.angle_gamma   90.00
#
_symmetry.space_group_name_H-M   'P 1'
#
loop_
_entity.id
_entity.type
_entity.pdbx_description
1 polymer ?
#
loop_
_entity_poly.entity_id
_entity_poly.type
_entity_poly.pdbx_seq_one_letter_code
_entity_poly.pdbx_strand_id
1 'polypeptide(L)'
;MMAAAMAEQEGSKGSARNRGGVQRVEGKLRASVEKGDYYEAHQMYRTLFFRYMSQNKHAEARELLYSGALLFFSHGQQNSAADLSMLVLESLEKSEAKVTEELLENLAKLFSLMDPNSPERVAFVSRALKWSSGGSGKFGHPKLHQFLAITLWKEQNYYESRYHFLHSSDGEGCANMLVEFSSTRGYRAEVDMFVVQAVLQFLCLKNKTSASVVFTTYTEKHPSIERGPPFVQPLLNFIWFLLLAVDG
;
A
#
# COMPACT_ATOMS: atom_id res chain seq x y z
N MET A 1 32.27 5.43 -38.14
CA MET A 1 31.56 4.25 -37.61
C MET A 1 32.36 3.44 -36.58
N MET A 2 33.70 3.35 -36.66
CA MET A 2 34.49 2.54 -35.71
C MET A 2 34.58 3.12 -34.28
N ALA A 3 34.54 4.44 -34.12
CA ALA A 3 34.61 5.08 -32.80
C ALA A 3 33.33 4.93 -31.94
N ALA A 4 32.15 4.80 -32.59
CA ALA A 4 30.87 4.65 -31.89
C ALA A 4 30.69 3.24 -31.30
N ALA A 5 31.18 2.20 -32.00
CA ALA A 5 31.12 0.82 -31.53
C ALA A 5 32.07 0.54 -30.34
N MET A 6 33.15 1.31 -30.20
CA MET A 6 34.05 1.20 -29.04
C MET A 6 33.47 1.84 -27.77
N ALA A 7 32.74 2.95 -27.91
CA ALA A 7 32.06 3.61 -26.78
C ALA A 7 30.91 2.76 -26.19
N GLU A 8 30.17 2.03 -27.02
CA GLU A 8 29.10 1.11 -26.57
C GLU A 8 29.65 -0.14 -25.85
N GLN A 9 30.84 -0.63 -26.22
CA GLN A 9 31.48 -1.75 -25.53
C GLN A 9 32.07 -1.37 -24.16
N GLU A 10 32.54 -0.13 -23.98
CA GLU A 10 33.05 0.35 -22.69
C GLU A 10 31.93 0.62 -21.67
N GLY A 11 30.78 1.18 -22.10
CA GLY A 11 29.60 1.35 -21.24
C GLY A 11 29.00 0.03 -20.73
N SER A 12 29.01 -1.01 -21.57
CA SER A 12 28.53 -2.35 -21.23
C SER A 12 29.45 -3.07 -20.22
N LYS A 13 30.78 -2.97 -20.40
CA LYS A 13 31.76 -3.56 -19.47
C LYS A 13 31.78 -2.87 -18.10
N GLY A 14 31.58 -1.56 -18.04
CA GLY A 14 31.47 -0.80 -16.79
C GLY A 14 30.23 -1.17 -15.98
N SER A 15 29.10 -1.39 -16.65
CA SER A 15 27.83 -1.81 -16.02
C SER A 15 27.93 -3.22 -15.41
N ALA A 16 28.51 -4.18 -16.14
CA ALA A 16 28.68 -5.55 -15.66
C ALA A 16 29.64 -5.66 -14.46
N ARG A 17 30.75 -4.90 -14.46
CA ARG A 17 31.70 -4.86 -13.34
C ARG A 17 31.13 -4.22 -12.08
N ASN A 18 30.30 -3.18 -12.23
CA ASN A 18 29.63 -2.54 -11.10
C ASN A 18 28.58 -3.45 -10.45
N ARG A 19 27.81 -4.21 -11.25
CA ARG A 19 26.82 -5.18 -10.74
C ARG A 19 27.45 -6.22 -9.81
N GLY A 20 28.64 -6.74 -10.15
CA GLY A 20 29.36 -7.69 -9.30
C GLY A 20 29.81 -7.11 -7.95
N GLY A 21 30.12 -5.80 -7.90
CA GLY A 21 30.46 -5.10 -6.67
C GLY A 21 29.26 -4.91 -5.74
N VAL A 22 28.11 -4.51 -6.30
CA VAL A 22 26.86 -4.33 -5.55
C VAL A 22 26.36 -5.64 -4.96
N GLN A 23 26.31 -6.71 -5.77
CA GLN A 23 25.91 -8.05 -5.31
C GLN A 23 26.82 -8.58 -4.19
N ARG A 24 28.12 -8.30 -4.26
CA ARG A 24 29.07 -8.70 -3.21
C ARG A 24 28.82 -7.94 -1.90
N VAL A 25 28.40 -6.67 -1.97
CA VAL A 25 28.07 -5.87 -0.79
C VAL A 25 26.76 -6.36 -0.17
N GLU A 26 25.74 -6.64 -0.98
CA GLU A 26 24.48 -7.23 -0.52
C GLU A 26 24.69 -8.58 0.16
N GLY A 27 25.50 -9.46 -0.42
CA GLY A 27 25.83 -10.75 0.19
C GLY A 27 26.51 -10.61 1.55
N LYS A 28 27.38 -9.60 1.73
CA LYS A 28 28.03 -9.32 3.02
C LYS A 28 27.04 -8.77 4.05
N LEU A 29 26.16 -7.86 3.67
CA LEU A 29 25.12 -7.32 4.55
C LEU A 29 24.19 -8.42 5.03
N ARG A 30 23.75 -9.28 4.09
CA ARG A 30 22.89 -10.41 4.40
C ARG A 30 23.56 -11.36 5.41
N ALA A 31 24.82 -11.71 5.16
CA ALA A 31 25.59 -12.54 6.11
C ALA A 31 25.74 -11.88 7.50
N SER A 32 25.87 -10.55 7.55
CA SER A 32 25.94 -9.80 8.82
C SER A 32 24.61 -9.90 9.59
N VAL A 33 23.48 -9.75 8.91
CA VAL A 33 22.15 -9.89 9.53
C VAL A 33 21.89 -11.33 9.98
N GLU A 34 22.26 -12.33 9.16
CA GLU A 34 22.12 -13.75 9.49
C GLU A 34 22.98 -14.14 10.71
N LYS A 35 24.13 -13.49 10.90
CA LYS A 35 25.00 -13.66 12.07
C LYS A 35 24.47 -12.97 13.34
N GLY A 36 23.47 -12.10 13.22
CA GLY A 36 22.90 -11.33 14.32
C GLY A 36 23.60 -9.99 14.60
N ASP A 37 24.54 -9.58 13.73
CA ASP A 37 25.22 -8.29 13.80
C ASP A 37 24.30 -7.17 13.24
N TYR A 38 23.10 -7.02 13.84
CA TYR A 38 22.00 -6.23 13.29
C TYR A 38 22.30 -4.73 13.23
N TYR A 39 22.91 -4.18 14.28
CA TYR A 39 23.21 -2.75 14.37
C TYR A 39 24.25 -2.36 13.31
N GLU A 40 25.34 -3.13 13.21
CA GLU A 40 26.41 -2.92 12.23
C GLU A 40 25.88 -3.05 10.80
N ALA A 41 25.05 -4.07 10.54
CA ALA A 41 24.40 -4.24 9.25
C ALA A 41 23.52 -3.03 8.92
N HIS A 42 22.69 -2.57 9.86
CA HIS A 42 21.79 -1.43 9.68
C HIS A 42 22.56 -0.14 9.36
N GLN A 43 23.62 0.16 10.12
CA GLN A 43 24.47 1.33 9.84
C GLN A 43 25.15 1.24 8.47
N MET A 44 25.53 0.04 8.04
CA MET A 44 26.11 -0.17 6.72
C MET A 44 25.08 0.05 5.61
N TYR A 45 23.84 -0.43 5.75
CA TYR A 45 22.74 -0.12 4.82
C TYR A 45 22.54 1.39 4.66
N ARG A 46 22.49 2.13 5.77
CA ARG A 46 22.36 3.60 5.77
C ARG A 46 23.53 4.29 5.07
N THR A 47 24.76 3.86 5.36
CA THR A 47 25.97 4.40 4.74
C THR A 47 25.94 4.20 3.21
N LEU A 48 25.54 3.02 2.76
CA LEU A 48 25.45 2.70 1.35
C LEU A 48 24.33 3.47 0.65
N PHE A 49 23.19 3.65 1.31
CA PHE A 49 22.12 4.51 0.82
C PHE A 49 22.63 5.91 0.51
N PHE A 50 23.23 6.61 1.48
CA PHE A 50 23.72 7.98 1.24
C PHE A 50 24.77 8.04 0.13
N ARG A 51 25.65 7.03 0.06
CA ARG A 51 26.65 6.91 -1.02
C ARG A 51 26.01 6.70 -2.40
N TYR A 52 24.96 5.90 -2.51
CA TYR A 52 24.26 5.70 -3.79
C TYR A 52 23.43 6.92 -4.17
N MET A 53 22.78 7.55 -3.20
CA MET A 53 22.05 8.80 -3.42
C MET A 53 22.97 9.93 -3.90
N SER A 54 24.18 10.06 -3.36
CA SER A 54 25.16 11.06 -3.83
C SER A 54 25.71 10.76 -5.23
N GLN A 55 25.53 9.53 -5.72
CA GLN A 55 25.89 9.10 -7.08
C GLN A 55 24.70 9.11 -8.04
N ASN A 56 23.53 9.63 -7.61
CA ASN A 56 22.27 9.58 -8.35
C ASN A 56 21.79 8.16 -8.71
N LYS A 57 22.25 7.14 -7.98
CA LYS A 57 21.87 5.72 -8.13
C LYS A 57 20.64 5.39 -7.30
N HIS A 58 19.54 6.08 -7.59
CA HIS A 58 18.32 6.01 -6.78
C HIS A 58 17.63 4.64 -6.86
N ALA A 59 17.64 4.00 -8.03
CA ALA A 59 17.01 2.69 -8.21
C ALA A 59 17.76 1.61 -7.40
N GLU A 60 19.09 1.61 -7.48
CA GLU A 60 19.94 0.67 -6.75
C GLU A 60 19.89 0.91 -5.23
N ALA A 61 19.82 2.18 -4.80
CA ALA A 61 19.60 2.52 -3.39
C ALA A 61 18.27 1.96 -2.87
N ARG A 62 17.20 2.13 -3.65
CA ARG A 62 15.87 1.65 -3.30
C ARG A 62 15.79 0.12 -3.26
N GLU A 63 16.37 -0.57 -4.23
CA GLU A 63 16.41 -2.04 -4.28
C GLU A 63 17.19 -2.62 -3.08
N LEU A 64 18.35 -2.05 -2.77
CA LEU A 64 19.16 -2.42 -1.60
C LEU A 64 18.38 -2.23 -0.30
N LEU A 65 17.70 -1.09 -0.14
CA LEU A 65 16.95 -0.79 1.08
C LEU A 65 15.69 -1.64 1.22
N TYR A 66 14.97 -1.87 0.14
CA TYR A 66 13.78 -2.71 0.14
C TYR A 66 14.12 -4.15 0.55
N SER A 67 15.12 -4.75 -0.11
CA SER A 67 15.60 -6.09 0.24
C SER A 67 16.15 -6.17 1.67
N GLY A 68 16.87 -5.13 2.12
CA GLY A 68 17.34 -5.01 3.50
C GLY A 68 16.20 -4.93 4.52
N ALA A 69 15.16 -4.12 4.26
CA ALA A 69 14.00 -4.00 5.14
C ALA A 69 13.27 -5.34 5.28
N LEU A 70 13.03 -6.05 4.18
CA LEU A 70 12.43 -7.40 4.20
C LEU A 70 13.26 -8.37 5.04
N LEU A 71 14.59 -8.32 4.92
CA LEU A 71 15.48 -9.16 5.71
C LEU A 71 15.40 -8.83 7.20
N PHE A 72 15.44 -7.55 7.59
CA PHE A 72 15.28 -7.15 8.99
C PHE A 72 13.92 -7.55 9.57
N PHE A 73 12.83 -7.41 8.79
CA PHE A 73 11.51 -7.90 9.20
C PHE A 73 11.53 -9.42 9.45
N SER A 74 12.19 -10.21 8.60
CA SER A 74 12.28 -11.67 8.78
C SER A 74 13.04 -12.10 10.04
N HIS A 75 13.89 -11.23 10.58
CA HIS A 75 14.61 -11.42 11.85
C HIS A 75 13.98 -10.69 13.04
N GLY A 76 12.76 -10.16 12.89
CA GLY A 76 12.05 -9.45 13.98
C GLY A 76 12.63 -8.08 14.34
N GLN A 77 13.56 -7.54 13.55
CA GLN A 77 14.19 -6.24 13.79
C GLN A 77 13.33 -5.10 13.23
N GLN A 78 12.18 -4.86 13.88
CA GLN A 78 11.15 -3.92 13.44
C GLN A 78 11.68 -2.49 13.25
N ASN A 79 12.44 -1.96 14.20
CA ASN A 79 12.94 -0.58 14.16
C ASN A 79 13.89 -0.34 12.98
N SER A 80 14.85 -1.24 12.76
CA SER A 80 15.77 -1.16 11.61
C SER A 80 15.03 -1.31 10.29
N ALA A 81 14.08 -2.25 10.21
CA ALA A 81 13.28 -2.44 9.00
C ALA A 81 12.41 -1.22 8.67
N ALA A 82 11.79 -0.60 9.68
CA ALA A 82 10.99 0.62 9.52
C ALA A 82 11.84 1.82 9.08
N ASP A 83 13.03 2.01 9.65
CA ASP A 83 13.97 3.04 9.21
C ASP A 83 14.37 2.84 7.74
N LEU A 84 14.74 1.62 7.33
CA LEU A 84 15.06 1.34 5.93
C LEU A 84 13.86 1.56 5.00
N SER A 85 12.65 1.23 5.45
CA SER A 85 11.40 1.49 4.72
C SER A 85 11.16 2.99 4.51
N MET A 86 11.50 3.83 5.50
CA MET A 86 11.45 5.28 5.36
C MET A 86 12.49 5.81 4.36
N LEU A 87 13.68 5.20 4.28
CA LEU A 87 14.69 5.54 3.29
C LEU A 87 14.28 5.11 1.86
N VAL A 88 13.51 4.02 1.72
CA VAL A 88 12.87 3.66 0.42
C VAL A 88 11.99 4.80 -0.08
N LEU A 89 11.14 5.35 0.79
CA LEU A 89 10.30 6.52 0.47
C LEU A 89 11.13 7.76 0.16
N GLU A 90 12.18 8.04 0.94
CA GLU A 90 13.09 9.16 0.66
C GLU A 90 13.75 9.05 -0.72
N SER A 91 14.14 7.84 -1.13
CA SER A 91 14.69 7.61 -2.46
C SER A 91 13.65 7.87 -3.56
N LEU A 92 12.39 7.50 -3.34
CA LEU A 92 11.29 7.72 -4.29
C LEU A 92 10.98 9.20 -4.47
N GLU A 93 10.98 9.95 -3.37
CA GLU A 93 10.75 11.40 -3.36
C GLU A 93 11.88 12.15 -4.08
N LYS A 94 13.14 11.89 -3.70
CA LYS A 94 14.31 12.58 -4.28
C LYS A 94 14.54 12.27 -5.75
N SER A 95 14.14 11.09 -6.21
CA SER A 95 14.25 10.73 -7.63
C SER A 95 13.03 11.14 -8.46
N GLU A 96 12.04 11.81 -7.86
CA GLU A 96 10.74 12.12 -8.47
C GLU A 96 10.13 10.90 -9.18
N ALA A 97 10.21 9.73 -8.53
CA ALA A 97 9.79 8.47 -9.13
C ALA A 97 8.30 8.52 -9.46
N LYS A 98 7.96 8.15 -10.71
CA LYS A 98 6.57 7.97 -11.12
C LYS A 98 5.95 6.83 -10.32
N VAL A 99 4.70 7.01 -9.91
CA VAL A 99 3.92 5.97 -9.26
C VAL A 99 3.66 4.84 -10.25
N THR A 100 4.06 3.62 -9.90
CA THR A 100 3.80 2.39 -10.65
C THR A 100 3.17 1.36 -9.72
N GLU A 101 2.43 0.41 -10.26
CA GLU A 101 1.77 -0.64 -9.46
C GLU A 101 2.79 -1.44 -8.64
N GLU A 102 3.93 -1.82 -9.23
CA GLU A 102 5.03 -2.51 -8.54
C GLU A 102 5.53 -1.75 -7.30
N LEU A 103 5.69 -0.43 -7.41
CA LEU A 103 6.13 0.38 -6.27
C LEU A 103 5.06 0.44 -5.18
N LEU A 104 3.78 0.50 -5.56
CA LEU A 104 2.68 0.47 -4.59
C LEU A 104 2.60 -0.89 -3.87
N GLU A 105 2.79 -1.98 -4.60
CA GLU A 105 2.86 -3.33 -4.03
C GLU A 105 4.03 -3.49 -3.06
N ASN A 106 5.21 -2.99 -3.42
CA ASN A 106 6.39 -3.00 -2.55
C ASN A 106 6.14 -2.21 -1.25
N LEU A 107 5.56 -1.00 -1.34
CA LEU A 107 5.24 -0.22 -0.14
C LEU A 107 4.16 -0.89 0.73
N ALA A 108 3.12 -1.46 0.11
CA ALA A 108 2.11 -2.22 0.83
C ALA A 108 2.69 -3.47 1.50
N LYS A 109 3.66 -4.12 0.86
CA LYS A 109 4.37 -5.26 1.43
C LYS A 109 5.15 -4.86 2.67
N LEU A 110 5.90 -3.76 2.63
CA LEU A 110 6.59 -3.23 3.81
C LEU A 110 5.60 -2.92 4.94
N PHE A 111 4.50 -2.22 4.63
CA PHE A 111 3.44 -1.94 5.61
C PHE A 111 2.88 -3.19 6.27
N SER A 112 2.64 -4.26 5.50
CA SER A 112 2.11 -5.53 6.04
C SER A 112 3.04 -6.28 6.99
N LEU A 113 4.33 -5.92 7.02
CA LEU A 113 5.34 -6.53 7.89
C LEU A 113 5.65 -5.69 9.13
N MET A 114 5.19 -4.43 9.16
CA MET A 114 5.36 -3.53 10.30
C MET A 114 4.41 -3.91 11.43
N ASP A 115 4.87 -3.78 12.67
CA ASP A 115 4.02 -3.93 13.86
C ASP A 115 2.79 -2.99 13.78
N PRO A 116 1.55 -3.51 13.84
CA PRO A 116 0.31 -2.73 13.83
C PRO A 116 0.24 -1.61 14.86
N ASN A 117 0.93 -1.76 16.00
CA ASN A 117 0.88 -0.81 17.11
C ASN A 117 2.03 0.21 17.08
N SER A 118 2.91 0.14 16.09
CA SER A 118 4.09 1.00 16.02
C SER A 118 3.76 2.40 15.47
N PRO A 119 4.28 3.49 16.09
CA PRO A 119 4.13 4.84 15.54
C PRO A 119 4.83 4.99 14.18
N GLU A 120 5.88 4.21 13.93
CA GLU A 120 6.59 4.16 12.65
C GLU A 120 5.67 3.73 11.50
N ARG A 121 4.75 2.79 11.76
CA ARG A 121 3.79 2.32 10.75
C ARG A 121 2.83 3.44 10.33
N VAL A 122 2.37 4.25 11.28
CA VAL A 122 1.51 5.43 11.00
C VAL A 122 2.28 6.47 10.18
N ALA A 123 3.51 6.78 10.59
CA ALA A 123 4.37 7.72 9.87
C ALA A 123 4.68 7.24 8.44
N PHE A 124 4.95 5.95 8.26
CA PHE A 124 5.19 5.34 6.97
C PHE A 124 3.98 5.45 6.04
N VAL A 125 2.77 5.10 6.51
CA VAL A 125 1.54 5.22 5.70
C VAL A 125 1.29 6.67 5.28
N SER A 126 1.42 7.62 6.20
CA SER A 126 1.22 9.04 5.88
C SER A 126 2.18 9.52 4.80
N ARG A 127 3.47 9.17 4.91
CA ARG A 127 4.49 9.54 3.92
C ARG A 127 4.28 8.82 2.59
N ALA A 128 3.95 7.53 2.61
CA ALA A 128 3.68 6.73 1.40
C ALA A 128 2.47 7.26 0.62
N LEU A 129 1.37 7.59 1.31
CA LEU A 129 0.19 8.18 0.69
C LEU A 129 0.51 9.54 0.07
N LYS A 130 1.23 10.40 0.80
CA LYS A 130 1.67 11.70 0.29
C LYS A 130 2.50 11.55 -0.98
N TRP A 131 3.50 10.66 -0.99
CA TRP A 131 4.29 10.37 -2.19
C TRP A 131 3.40 9.85 -3.34
N SER A 132 2.53 8.88 -3.06
CA SER A 132 1.68 8.24 -4.07
C SER A 132 0.68 9.19 -4.74
N SER A 133 0.39 10.34 -4.13
CA SER A 133 -0.51 11.34 -4.70
C SER A 133 0.04 12.02 -5.97
N GLY A 134 1.36 11.94 -6.21
CA GLY A 134 2.02 12.51 -7.38
C GLY A 134 1.75 14.00 -7.59
N GLY A 135 1.38 14.74 -6.52
CA GLY A 135 0.99 16.15 -6.59
C GLY A 135 -0.43 16.43 -7.13
N SER A 136 -1.20 15.41 -7.48
CA SER A 136 -2.52 15.54 -8.14
C SER A 136 -3.72 15.16 -7.26
N GLY A 137 -3.51 14.37 -6.21
CA GLY A 137 -4.57 13.86 -5.32
C GLY A 137 -4.46 14.38 -3.89
N LYS A 138 -5.60 14.73 -3.26
CA LYS A 138 -5.62 15.16 -1.85
C LYS A 138 -5.37 14.02 -0.85
N PHE A 139 -5.61 12.77 -1.23
CA PHE A 139 -5.69 11.64 -0.28
C PHE A 139 -4.66 10.53 -0.53
N GLY A 140 -4.03 10.47 -1.71
CA GLY A 140 -3.11 9.39 -2.11
C GLY A 140 -3.63 8.60 -3.30
N HIS A 141 -2.87 7.62 -3.77
CA HIS A 141 -3.25 6.79 -4.91
C HIS A 141 -4.30 5.74 -4.50
N PRO A 142 -5.44 5.60 -5.21
CA PRO A 142 -6.52 4.67 -4.85
C PRO A 142 -6.07 3.21 -4.72
N LYS A 143 -5.12 2.78 -5.56
CA LYS A 143 -4.55 1.43 -5.51
C LYS A 143 -3.74 1.16 -4.23
N LEU A 144 -3.01 2.17 -3.73
CA LEU A 144 -2.30 2.03 -2.46
C LEU A 144 -3.29 1.90 -1.31
N HIS A 145 -4.33 2.74 -1.30
CA HIS A 145 -5.44 2.61 -0.36
C HIS A 145 -6.06 1.21 -0.40
N GLN A 146 -6.30 0.63 -1.58
CA GLN A 146 -6.80 -0.75 -1.70
C GLN A 146 -5.91 -1.76 -0.97
N PHE A 147 -4.59 -1.74 -1.21
CA PHE A 147 -3.67 -2.69 -0.58
C PHE A 147 -3.58 -2.51 0.95
N LEU A 148 -3.58 -1.27 1.43
CA LEU A 148 -3.62 -0.96 2.86
C LEU A 148 -4.92 -1.47 3.49
N ALA A 149 -6.06 -1.23 2.84
CA ALA A 149 -7.37 -1.66 3.32
C ALA A 149 -7.48 -3.17 3.47
N ILE A 150 -7.00 -3.94 2.48
CA ILE A 150 -6.98 -5.41 2.51
C ILE A 150 -6.08 -5.93 3.63
N THR A 151 -4.93 -5.29 3.86
CA THR A 151 -4.01 -5.67 4.94
C THR A 151 -4.65 -5.43 6.31
N LEU A 152 -5.22 -4.24 6.51
CA LEU A 152 -5.92 -3.86 7.75
C LEU A 152 -7.16 -4.73 8.02
N TRP A 153 -7.87 -5.15 6.97
CA TRP A 153 -8.98 -6.09 7.09
C TRP A 153 -8.50 -7.45 7.62
N LYS A 154 -7.41 -8.00 7.07
CA LYS A 154 -6.81 -9.25 7.58
C LYS A 154 -6.35 -9.14 9.04
N GLU A 155 -5.96 -7.95 9.47
CA GLU A 155 -5.60 -7.63 10.86
C GLU A 155 -6.81 -7.33 11.76
N GLN A 156 -8.04 -7.44 11.24
CA GLN A 156 -9.29 -7.09 11.92
C GLN A 156 -9.37 -5.63 12.40
N ASN A 157 -8.55 -4.74 11.83
CA ASN A 157 -8.67 -3.30 12.04
C ASN A 157 -9.69 -2.72 11.05
N TYR A 158 -10.96 -3.04 11.30
CA TYR A 158 -12.07 -2.69 10.40
C TYR A 158 -12.26 -1.17 10.23
N TYR A 159 -11.98 -0.38 11.27
CA TYR A 159 -12.17 1.08 11.21
C TYR A 159 -11.19 1.72 10.21
N GLU A 160 -9.89 1.43 10.33
CA GLU A 160 -8.89 1.92 9.40
C GLU A 160 -9.05 1.26 8.02
N SER A 161 -9.39 -0.03 7.97
CA SER A 161 -9.67 -0.72 6.70
C SER A 161 -10.80 -0.02 5.93
N ARG A 162 -11.91 0.34 6.59
CA ARG A 162 -13.04 1.07 6.02
C ARG A 162 -12.61 2.45 5.49
N TYR A 163 -11.78 3.18 6.24
CA TYR A 163 -11.24 4.46 5.79
C TYR A 163 -10.45 4.30 4.48
N HIS A 164 -9.56 3.29 4.40
CA HIS A 164 -8.78 3.07 3.20
C HIS A 164 -9.63 2.54 2.03
N PHE A 165 -10.58 1.62 2.26
CA PHE A 165 -11.49 1.18 1.20
C PHE A 165 -12.31 2.33 0.61
N LEU A 166 -12.75 3.28 1.44
CA LEU A 166 -13.49 4.46 0.99
C LEU A 166 -12.69 5.34 0.00
N HIS A 167 -11.37 5.41 0.17
CA HIS A 167 -10.47 6.15 -0.73
C HIS A 167 -9.87 5.28 -1.85
N SER A 168 -10.28 4.01 -1.92
CA SER A 168 -9.92 3.10 -3.00
C SER A 168 -10.97 3.12 -4.11
N SER A 169 -10.72 2.35 -5.18
CA SER A 169 -11.71 2.05 -6.22
C SER A 169 -12.31 0.64 -6.06
N ASP A 170 -12.15 0.02 -4.89
CA ASP A 170 -12.54 -1.37 -4.62
C ASP A 170 -13.85 -1.45 -3.82
N GLY A 171 -14.96 -1.20 -4.50
CA GLY A 171 -16.30 -1.31 -3.90
C GLY A 171 -16.64 -2.74 -3.46
N GLU A 172 -16.16 -3.76 -4.17
CA GLU A 172 -16.45 -5.17 -3.85
C GLU A 172 -15.71 -5.60 -2.58
N GLY A 173 -14.41 -5.31 -2.49
CA GLY A 173 -13.60 -5.55 -1.29
C GLY A 173 -14.17 -4.82 -0.08
N CYS A 174 -14.59 -3.55 -0.27
CA CYS A 174 -15.27 -2.78 0.77
C CYS A 174 -16.54 -3.47 1.27
N ALA A 175 -17.39 -3.94 0.36
CA ALA A 175 -18.64 -4.63 0.73
C ALA A 175 -18.37 -5.93 1.49
N ASN A 176 -17.44 -6.76 1.02
CA ASN A 176 -17.08 -8.01 1.69
C ASN A 176 -16.56 -7.75 3.11
N MET A 177 -15.68 -6.76 3.28
CA MET A 177 -15.18 -6.34 4.58
C MET A 177 -16.31 -5.83 5.47
N LEU A 178 -17.25 -5.02 4.93
CA LEU A 178 -18.39 -4.51 5.69
C LEU A 178 -19.34 -5.63 6.13
N VAL A 179 -19.57 -6.67 5.32
CA VAL A 179 -20.39 -7.83 5.71
C VAL A 179 -19.76 -8.56 6.89
N GLU A 180 -18.45 -8.76 6.86
CA GLU A 180 -17.73 -9.36 7.99
C GLU A 180 -17.80 -8.44 9.22
N PHE A 181 -17.55 -7.14 9.04
CA PHE A 181 -17.54 -6.17 10.11
C PHE A 181 -18.91 -6.01 10.80
N SER A 182 -19.99 -5.89 10.02
CA SER A 182 -21.35 -5.80 10.55
C SER A 182 -21.75 -7.07 11.30
N SER A 183 -21.37 -8.25 10.78
CA SER A 183 -21.71 -9.54 11.38
C SER A 183 -20.93 -9.82 12.67
N THR A 184 -19.69 -9.35 12.77
CA THR A 184 -18.80 -9.63 13.90
C THR A 184 -18.85 -8.58 15.00
N ARG A 185 -19.06 -7.31 14.65
CA ARG A 185 -18.96 -6.17 15.59
C ARG A 185 -20.18 -5.25 15.58
N GLY A 186 -21.09 -5.37 14.62
CA GLY A 186 -22.28 -4.53 14.49
C GLY A 186 -23.49 -5.06 15.27
N TYR A 187 -24.45 -4.18 15.55
CA TYR A 187 -25.75 -4.61 16.05
C TYR A 187 -26.66 -5.08 14.91
N ARG A 188 -27.55 -6.04 15.19
CA ARG A 188 -28.50 -6.56 14.20
C ARG A 188 -29.41 -5.48 13.59
N ALA A 189 -29.69 -4.42 14.36
CA ALA A 189 -30.51 -3.29 13.91
C ALA A 189 -29.77 -2.31 12.97
N GLU A 190 -28.45 -2.45 12.83
CA GLU A 190 -27.62 -1.52 12.04
C GLU A 190 -27.21 -2.11 10.68
N VAL A 191 -27.63 -3.33 10.35
CA VAL A 191 -27.19 -4.08 9.16
C VAL A 191 -27.32 -3.25 7.88
N ASP A 192 -28.42 -2.53 7.69
CA ASP A 192 -28.63 -1.62 6.57
C ASP A 192 -27.84 -0.32 6.70
N MET A 193 -27.66 0.21 7.91
CA MET A 193 -26.88 1.42 8.19
C MET A 193 -25.41 1.30 7.76
N PHE A 194 -24.77 0.12 7.89
CA PHE A 194 -23.38 -0.09 7.46
C PHE A 194 -23.17 0.23 5.97
N VAL A 195 -24.01 -0.34 5.10
CA VAL A 195 -23.92 -0.11 3.65
C VAL A 195 -24.39 1.29 3.27
N VAL A 196 -25.43 1.81 3.93
CA VAL A 196 -25.91 3.18 3.71
C VAL A 196 -24.81 4.19 3.98
N GLN A 197 -24.09 4.06 5.10
CA GLN A 197 -22.99 4.95 5.45
C GLN A 197 -21.87 4.89 4.40
N ALA A 198 -21.52 3.69 3.92
CA ALA A 198 -20.50 3.52 2.88
C ALA A 198 -20.92 4.15 1.55
N VAL A 199 -22.15 3.88 1.09
CA VAL A 199 -22.68 4.43 -0.16
C VAL A 199 -22.69 5.96 -0.13
N LEU A 200 -23.26 6.56 0.93
CA LEU A 200 -23.32 8.02 1.05
C LEU A 200 -21.92 8.65 1.07
N GLN A 201 -20.95 8.03 1.75
CA GLN A 201 -19.58 8.52 1.77
C GLN A 201 -18.90 8.40 0.39
N PHE A 202 -19.09 7.29 -0.34
CA PHE A 202 -18.58 7.18 -1.72
C PHE A 202 -19.19 8.23 -2.64
N LEU A 203 -20.49 8.52 -2.50
CA LEU A 203 -21.16 9.59 -3.25
C LEU A 203 -20.59 10.98 -2.92
N CYS A 204 -20.29 11.27 -1.65
CA CYS A 204 -19.61 12.51 -1.26
C CYS A 204 -18.22 12.65 -1.90
N LEU A 205 -17.52 11.53 -2.14
CA LEU A 205 -16.24 11.49 -2.85
C LEU A 205 -16.40 11.45 -4.38
N LYS A 206 -17.62 11.62 -4.91
CA LYS A 206 -17.96 11.55 -6.33
C LYS A 206 -17.59 10.20 -6.98
N ASN A 207 -17.50 9.13 -6.20
CA ASN A 207 -17.19 7.78 -6.65
C ASN A 207 -18.47 6.93 -6.78
N LYS A 208 -19.30 7.28 -7.76
CA LYS A 208 -20.60 6.62 -8.00
C LYS A 208 -20.44 5.14 -8.36
N THR A 209 -19.40 4.78 -9.11
CA THR A 209 -19.13 3.39 -9.49
C THR A 209 -18.92 2.50 -8.26
N SER A 210 -18.08 2.92 -7.31
CA SER A 210 -17.85 2.14 -6.09
C SER A 210 -19.06 2.16 -5.17
N ALA A 211 -19.83 3.27 -5.14
CA ALA A 211 -21.09 3.37 -4.41
C ALA A 211 -22.13 2.32 -4.89
N SER A 212 -22.28 2.15 -6.21
CA SER A 212 -23.19 1.14 -6.76
C SER A 212 -22.66 -0.28 -6.52
N VAL A 213 -21.37 -0.52 -6.72
CA VAL A 213 -20.76 -1.86 -6.49
C VAL A 213 -20.84 -2.28 -5.02
N VAL A 214 -20.55 -1.38 -4.08
CA VAL A 214 -20.60 -1.70 -2.64
C VAL A 214 -22.03 -2.03 -2.21
N PHE A 215 -23.03 -1.29 -2.72
CA PHE A 215 -24.44 -1.53 -2.41
C PHE A 215 -24.91 -2.89 -2.90
N THR A 216 -24.70 -3.19 -4.18
CA THR A 216 -25.09 -4.46 -4.79
C THR A 216 -24.40 -5.63 -4.11
N THR A 217 -23.07 -5.57 -3.97
CA THR A 217 -22.29 -6.66 -3.37
C THR A 217 -22.69 -6.93 -1.91
N TYR A 218 -22.87 -5.88 -1.11
CA TYR A 218 -23.23 -6.02 0.29
C TYR A 218 -24.63 -6.63 0.45
N THR A 219 -25.62 -6.11 -0.29
CA THR A 219 -27.00 -6.60 -0.21
C THR A 219 -27.17 -8.02 -0.73
N GLU A 220 -26.35 -8.44 -1.71
CA GLU A 220 -26.34 -9.82 -2.20
C GLU A 220 -25.66 -10.81 -1.25
N LYS A 221 -24.59 -10.39 -0.57
CA LYS A 221 -23.75 -11.29 0.25
C LYS A 221 -24.11 -11.29 1.74
N HIS A 222 -24.78 -10.28 2.26
CA HIS A 222 -25.06 -10.19 3.69
C HIS A 222 -26.13 -11.22 4.13
N PRO A 223 -25.85 -12.09 5.13
CA PRO A 223 -26.73 -13.22 5.46
C PRO A 223 -28.10 -12.80 6.02
N SER A 224 -28.19 -11.62 6.61
CA SER A 224 -29.43 -11.07 7.18
C SER A 224 -30.27 -10.21 6.21
N ILE A 225 -29.85 -10.08 4.95
CA ILE A 225 -30.58 -9.31 3.93
C ILE A 225 -31.21 -10.29 2.95
N GLU A 226 -32.52 -10.19 2.79
CA GLU A 226 -33.25 -10.96 1.77
C GLU A 226 -32.99 -10.39 0.37
N ARG A 227 -33.13 -11.23 -0.67
CA ARG A 227 -32.96 -10.78 -2.05
C ARG A 227 -33.94 -9.65 -2.37
N GLY A 228 -33.41 -8.58 -2.93
CA GLY A 228 -34.14 -7.45 -3.51
C GLY A 228 -33.33 -6.84 -4.66
N PRO A 229 -33.68 -5.63 -5.14
CA PRO A 229 -34.84 -4.82 -4.76
C PRO A 229 -36.19 -5.34 -5.33
N PRO A 230 -37.34 -5.00 -4.72
CA PRO A 230 -37.47 -4.19 -3.49
C PRO A 230 -37.07 -4.99 -2.24
N PHE A 231 -36.44 -4.30 -1.30
CA PHE A 231 -36.02 -4.86 0.00
C PHE A 231 -37.12 -4.67 1.05
N VAL A 232 -37.10 -5.50 2.10
CA VAL A 232 -37.98 -5.32 3.27
C VAL A 232 -37.62 -4.03 4.03
N GLN A 233 -36.33 -3.70 4.11
CA GLN A 233 -35.81 -2.53 4.79
C GLN A 233 -36.06 -1.26 3.94
N PRO A 234 -36.86 -0.29 4.42
CA PRO A 234 -37.12 0.95 3.68
C PRO A 234 -35.86 1.76 3.38
N LEU A 235 -34.87 1.71 4.27
CA LEU A 235 -33.61 2.43 4.12
C LEU A 235 -32.77 1.89 2.94
N LEU A 236 -32.79 0.58 2.69
CA LEU A 236 -32.14 -0.01 1.52
C LEU A 236 -32.84 0.39 0.21
N ASN A 237 -34.18 0.45 0.21
CA ASN A 237 -34.93 0.96 -0.94
C ASN A 237 -34.64 2.43 -1.22
N PHE A 238 -34.53 3.25 -0.17
CA PHE A 238 -34.11 4.66 -0.31
C PHE A 238 -32.74 4.77 -1.00
N ILE A 239 -31.74 4.00 -0.55
CA ILE A 239 -30.41 4.02 -1.17
C ILE A 239 -30.44 3.48 -2.60
N TRP A 240 -31.21 2.44 -2.89
CA TRP A 240 -31.36 1.95 -4.25
C TRP A 240 -31.93 3.03 -5.18
N PHE A 241 -33.01 3.71 -4.78
CA PHE A 241 -33.57 4.81 -5.57
C PHE A 241 -32.63 6.01 -5.68
N LEU A 242 -31.90 6.33 -4.61
CA LEU A 242 -30.89 7.40 -4.62
C LEU A 242 -29.80 7.10 -5.65
N LEU A 243 -29.28 5.88 -5.69
CA LEU A 243 -28.27 5.48 -6.67
C LEU A 243 -28.79 5.59 -8.11
N LEU A 244 -30.02 5.12 -8.37
CA LEU A 244 -30.67 5.28 -9.68
C LEU A 244 -30.83 6.75 -10.08
N ALA A 245 -31.21 7.61 -9.12
CA ALA A 245 -31.41 9.04 -9.36
C ALA A 245 -30.09 9.82 -9.55
N VAL A 246 -28.97 9.32 -9.03
CA VAL A 246 -27.64 9.93 -9.22
C VAL A 246 -26.98 9.46 -10.52
N ASP A 247 -27.31 8.25 -10.99
CA ASP A 247 -26.79 7.71 -12.24
C ASP A 247 -27.54 8.18 -13.50
N GLY A 248 -28.85 8.46 -13.37
CA GLY A 248 -29.69 9.03 -14.44
C GLY A 248 -29.46 10.52 -14.67
#